data_AF-A0AB33L3P1-F1
#
_entry.id   AF-A0AB33L3P1-F1
#
_cell.length_a   1.000
_cell.length_b   1.000
_cell.length_c   1.000
_cell.angle_alpha   90.00
_cell.angle_beta   90.00
_cell.angle_gamma   90.00
#
_symmetry.space_group_name_H-M   'P 1'
#
loop_
_entity.id
_entity.type
_entity.pdbx_description
1 polymer ?
#
loop_
_entity_poly.entity_id
_entity_poly.type
_entity_poly.pdbx_seq_one_letter_code
_entity_poly.pdbx_strand_id
1 'polypeptide(L)'
;MFNTSNLVFAKDADCLTGGTTYWECSFGFNHAPGTCNATSYEYVIDLEYGECDNGGNDDGVIINPTNPSEGGSSGGGADGGIVTAPDTTPYTQELKDFVSGTLNLADEGVKSYYTSNSNITNTINNYLIQKGFSDFSKFEAMLNLEFGFSLGLNYESFVWAFNNKESEEVKAVKDFLAVNTTTEAKTFVKKVIDIHMGKIEEDIIDDINNPCVGDIIKELQKKDTYGALVPDLKGKGHLSEMVLDLFGECKNYDLTINVAQLGTNSQGFPKNAETKGIESITLDTDLVKDATKLSIAKTLIHESLHVYINFKTYQDREPSLVILLNKYYQKYRVSYPDDVANNLTQHQFISQYVEAMAYSLSAYDNHQQSMDYYTAMSWGGLESSDAYKKLPNKTAIQKIINNERYAKSDAKSTKCK
;
A
#
# COMPACT_ATOMS: atom_id res chain seq x y z
N MET A 1 17.19 -15.35 9.88
CA MET A 1 17.48 -14.77 8.56
C MET A 1 18.73 -13.94 8.77
N PHE A 2 19.88 -14.43 8.32
CA PHE A 2 21.18 -13.81 8.61
C PHE A 2 21.41 -12.61 7.68
N ASN A 3 21.96 -11.52 8.24
CA ASN A 3 22.36 -10.32 7.52
C ASN A 3 23.69 -10.59 6.78
N THR A 4 23.71 -10.58 5.45
CA THR A 4 24.96 -10.55 4.67
C THR A 4 25.37 -9.14 4.23
N SER A 5 24.48 -8.14 4.37
CA SER A 5 24.75 -6.72 4.05
C SER A 5 25.97 -6.16 4.80
N ASN A 6 26.22 -6.65 6.02
CA ASN A 6 27.37 -6.24 6.85
C ASN A 6 28.63 -7.12 6.70
N LEU A 7 28.57 -8.24 5.97
CA LEU A 7 29.76 -9.08 5.70
C LEU A 7 30.63 -8.54 4.55
N VAL A 8 30.13 -7.54 3.83
CA VAL A 8 30.79 -6.92 2.65
C VAL A 8 31.78 -5.82 3.06
N PHE A 9 31.87 -5.46 4.35
CA PHE A 9 32.76 -4.39 4.82
C PHE A 9 33.70 -4.85 5.94
N ALA A 10 34.72 -5.64 5.63
CA ALA A 10 36.01 -5.64 6.35
C ALA A 10 37.07 -6.56 5.72
N LYS A 11 37.95 -6.00 4.89
CA LYS A 11 39.41 -5.96 5.10
C LYS A 11 40.08 -5.28 3.91
N ASP A 12 41.12 -4.50 4.20
CA ASP A 12 41.93 -3.82 3.20
C ASP A 12 42.41 -4.80 2.11
N ALA A 13 42.05 -4.49 0.85
CA ALA A 13 42.60 -4.95 -0.43
C ALA A 13 42.06 -6.22 -1.14
N ASP A 14 41.14 -7.01 -0.57
CA ASP A 14 40.57 -8.18 -1.26
C ASP A 14 39.06 -8.04 -1.53
N CYS A 15 38.61 -8.44 -2.73
CA CYS A 15 37.20 -8.44 -3.13
C CYS A 15 36.54 -9.79 -2.77
N LEU A 16 35.27 -9.77 -2.39
CA LEU A 16 34.50 -11.01 -2.18
C LEU A 16 34.30 -11.71 -3.54
N THR A 17 34.90 -12.89 -3.72
CA THR A 17 34.87 -13.66 -4.98
C THR A 17 33.87 -14.81 -4.94
N GLY A 18 33.47 -15.25 -3.75
CA GLY A 18 32.53 -16.36 -3.57
C GLY A 18 32.03 -16.47 -2.14
N GLY A 19 31.08 -17.37 -1.93
CA GLY A 19 30.62 -17.71 -0.59
C GLY A 19 29.80 -18.98 -0.62
N THR A 20 29.88 -19.76 0.46
CA THR A 20 29.06 -20.95 0.66
C THR A 20 28.37 -20.84 2.01
N THR A 21 27.15 -21.36 2.09
CA THR A 21 26.38 -21.38 3.33
C THR A 21 25.92 -22.79 3.61
N TYR A 22 26.05 -23.22 4.85
CA TYR A 22 25.62 -24.55 5.25
C TYR A 22 25.32 -24.59 6.75
N TRP A 23 24.63 -25.64 7.18
CA TRP A 23 24.30 -25.85 8.59
C TRP A 23 25.28 -26.86 9.19
N GLU A 24 25.95 -26.50 10.28
CA GLU A 24 26.77 -27.41 11.08
C GLU A 24 26.03 -27.80 12.38
N CYS A 25 26.09 -29.08 12.71
CA CYS A 25 25.72 -29.58 14.03
C CYS A 25 26.98 -29.64 14.91
N SER A 26 26.84 -29.46 16.22
CA SER A 26 27.92 -29.42 17.21
C SER A 26 28.81 -30.69 17.32
N PHE A 27 28.64 -31.67 16.42
CA PHE A 27 29.44 -32.90 16.29
C PHE A 27 30.07 -33.13 14.90
N GLY A 28 30.12 -32.12 14.02
CA GLY A 28 31.16 -32.02 12.98
C GLY A 28 30.94 -32.72 11.63
N PHE A 29 29.74 -32.68 11.05
CA PHE A 29 29.52 -33.00 9.63
C PHE A 29 28.42 -32.15 8.99
N ASN A 30 28.51 -31.93 7.66
CA ASN A 30 27.55 -31.19 6.85
C ASN A 30 26.21 -31.95 6.75
N HIS A 31 25.10 -31.27 7.08
CA HIS A 31 23.75 -31.85 7.01
C HIS A 31 22.73 -30.88 6.41
N ALA A 32 21.65 -31.43 5.83
CA ALA A 32 20.53 -30.65 5.29
C ALA A 32 19.63 -30.07 6.42
N PRO A 33 18.94 -28.94 6.18
CA PRO A 33 18.04 -28.32 7.16
C PRO A 33 17.01 -29.33 7.72
N GLY A 34 16.86 -29.38 9.05
CA GLY A 34 15.86 -30.24 9.72
C GLY A 34 16.26 -31.70 9.98
N THR A 35 17.45 -32.14 9.56
CA THR A 35 17.93 -33.51 9.81
C THR A 35 18.82 -33.66 11.06
N CYS A 36 19.09 -32.55 11.76
CA CYS A 36 19.98 -32.50 12.91
C CYS A 36 19.25 -32.93 14.20
N ASN A 37 19.69 -34.01 14.85
CA ASN A 37 19.17 -34.48 16.14
C ASN A 37 19.96 -33.92 17.35
N ALA A 38 20.72 -32.84 17.15
CA ALA A 38 21.56 -32.21 18.16
C ALA A 38 20.83 -31.05 18.87
N THR A 39 21.25 -30.72 20.09
CA THR A 39 20.65 -29.66 20.93
C THR A 39 21.01 -28.24 20.49
N SER A 40 21.93 -28.09 19.54
CA SER A 40 22.27 -26.81 18.91
C SER A 40 22.67 -27.03 17.44
N TYR A 41 22.32 -26.07 16.60
CA TYR A 41 22.72 -25.99 15.20
C TYR A 41 23.34 -24.61 14.97
N GLU A 42 24.34 -24.54 14.10
CA GLU A 42 25.03 -23.31 13.72
C GLU A 42 24.86 -23.10 12.22
N TYR A 43 24.49 -21.89 11.82
CA TYR A 43 24.46 -21.50 10.42
C TYR A 43 25.83 -20.93 10.08
N VAL A 44 26.57 -21.62 9.23
CA VAL A 44 27.92 -21.23 8.83
C VAL A 44 27.86 -20.55 7.47
N ILE A 45 28.55 -19.42 7.38
CA ILE A 45 28.75 -18.67 6.14
C ILE A 45 30.26 -18.62 5.92
N ASP A 46 30.73 -19.37 4.93
CA ASP A 46 32.10 -19.29 4.45
C ASP A 46 32.16 -18.27 3.33
N LEU A 47 33.04 -17.29 3.45
CA LEU A 47 33.25 -16.25 2.46
C LEU A 47 34.63 -16.42 1.82
N GLU A 48 34.65 -16.44 0.49
CA GLU A 48 35.88 -16.50 -0.29
C GLU A 48 36.23 -15.09 -0.77
N TYR A 49 37.44 -14.64 -0.41
CA TYR A 49 38.00 -13.36 -0.83
C TYR A 49 39.18 -13.60 -1.77
N GLY A 50 39.30 -12.78 -2.80
CA GLY A 50 40.37 -12.85 -3.80
C GLY A 50 40.71 -11.48 -4.39
N GLU A 51 41.64 -11.46 -5.36
CA GLU A 51 42.10 -10.23 -5.99
C GLU A 51 40.94 -9.49 -6.67
N CYS A 52 40.83 -8.19 -6.42
CA CYS A 52 39.86 -7.34 -7.09
C CYS A 52 40.20 -7.23 -8.58
N ASP A 53 39.34 -7.80 -9.43
CA ASP A 53 39.42 -7.60 -10.87
C ASP A 53 38.94 -6.17 -11.18
N ASN A 54 39.85 -5.20 -11.05
CA ASN A 54 39.63 -3.82 -11.45
C ASN A 54 39.62 -3.79 -12.97
N GLY A 55 38.47 -4.14 -13.56
CA GLY A 55 38.26 -4.30 -14.99
C GLY A 55 38.84 -3.17 -15.82
N GLY A 56 40.07 -3.36 -16.28
CA GLY A 56 40.61 -2.70 -17.45
C GLY A 56 40.41 -3.63 -18.63
N ASN A 57 39.27 -3.51 -19.29
CA ASN A 57 39.15 -3.78 -20.73
C ASN A 57 37.92 -3.07 -21.27
N ASP A 58 38.17 -1.87 -21.80
CA ASP A 58 37.37 -1.15 -22.79
C ASP A 58 37.29 -1.95 -24.10
N ASP A 59 36.68 -3.13 -24.09
CA ASP A 59 36.24 -3.79 -25.32
C ASP A 59 34.71 -3.73 -25.37
N GLY A 60 34.24 -2.53 -25.69
CA GLY A 60 32.87 -2.33 -26.15
C GLY A 60 32.61 -3.22 -27.36
N VAL A 61 31.85 -4.29 -27.16
CA VAL A 61 31.28 -5.08 -28.26
C VAL A 61 30.25 -4.20 -28.95
N ILE A 62 30.68 -3.54 -30.03
CA ILE A 62 29.80 -2.86 -30.98
C ILE A 62 29.06 -3.95 -31.76
N ILE A 63 27.77 -4.14 -31.47
CA ILE A 63 26.89 -4.95 -32.32
C ILE A 63 26.26 -4.02 -33.35
N ASN A 64 26.74 -4.08 -34.60
CA ASN A 64 26.09 -3.42 -35.73
C ASN A 64 24.81 -4.17 -36.13
N PRO A 65 23.68 -3.49 -36.40
CA PRO A 65 22.47 -4.15 -36.86
C PRO A 65 22.57 -4.51 -38.35
N THR A 66 22.55 -5.80 -38.66
CA THR A 66 22.28 -6.30 -40.01
C THR A 66 20.78 -6.37 -40.25
N ASN A 67 20.29 -5.57 -41.20
CA ASN A 67 19.04 -5.82 -41.93
C ASN A 67 19.30 -6.92 -42.99
N PRO A 68 18.33 -7.79 -43.33
CA PRO A 68 17.23 -7.36 -44.20
C PRO A 68 15.83 -7.98 -43.93
N SER A 69 14.81 -7.20 -44.33
CA SER A 69 13.44 -7.50 -44.82
C SER A 69 12.95 -8.96 -44.81
N GLU A 70 11.72 -9.30 -44.40
CA GLU A 70 10.43 -8.93 -45.02
C GLU A 70 9.23 -9.35 -44.15
N GLY A 71 8.16 -8.54 -44.13
CA GLY A 71 6.77 -9.03 -44.09
C GLY A 71 6.06 -9.15 -42.73
N GLY A 72 5.12 -8.24 -42.46
CA GLY A 72 4.00 -8.52 -41.54
C GLY A 72 3.50 -7.30 -40.76
N SER A 73 2.49 -6.62 -41.27
CA SER A 73 1.83 -5.47 -40.64
C SER A 73 0.57 -5.90 -39.88
N SER A 74 0.50 -5.59 -38.58
CA SER A 74 -0.68 -5.26 -37.75
C SER A 74 -0.18 -5.13 -36.29
N GLY A 75 -0.61 -4.27 -35.38
CA GLY A 75 -1.71 -3.32 -35.29
C GLY A 75 -2.13 -3.26 -33.81
N GLY A 76 -1.71 -2.22 -33.07
CA GLY A 76 -2.35 -1.73 -31.84
C GLY A 76 -2.15 -2.50 -30.52
N GLY A 77 -1.98 -1.74 -29.43
CA GLY A 77 -2.18 -2.20 -28.04
C GLY A 77 -0.92 -2.13 -27.18
N ALA A 78 -0.85 -1.13 -26.30
CA ALA A 78 0.14 -1.08 -25.23
C ALA A 78 -0.29 -2.06 -24.13
N ASP A 79 0.30 -3.25 -24.12
CA ASP A 79 0.22 -4.22 -23.03
C ASP A 79 1.64 -4.69 -22.66
N GLY A 80 1.86 -4.89 -21.35
CA GLY A 80 3.17 -5.15 -20.73
C GLY A 80 4.02 -6.17 -21.47
N GLY A 81 5.22 -5.74 -21.86
CA GLY A 81 6.12 -6.49 -22.72
C GLY A 81 6.50 -7.87 -22.18
N ILE A 82 6.25 -8.90 -22.98
CA ILE A 82 6.87 -10.21 -22.84
C ILE A 82 8.37 -10.04 -23.06
N VAL A 83 9.18 -10.27 -22.03
CA VAL A 83 10.65 -10.38 -22.19
C VAL A 83 10.94 -11.77 -22.73
N THR A 84 11.03 -11.92 -24.05
CA THR A 84 11.53 -13.16 -24.66
C THR A 84 13.04 -13.22 -24.51
N ALA A 85 13.53 -14.27 -23.84
CA ALA A 85 14.96 -14.51 -23.68
C ALA A 85 15.67 -14.76 -25.03
N PRO A 86 16.97 -14.45 -25.16
CA PRO A 86 17.80 -14.92 -26.26
C PRO A 86 17.83 -16.46 -26.31
N ASP A 87 18.06 -17.03 -27.49
CA ASP A 87 18.19 -18.49 -27.67
C ASP A 87 19.26 -19.07 -26.71
N THR A 88 18.83 -19.89 -25.74
CA THR A 88 19.61 -20.31 -24.56
C THR A 88 20.51 -21.53 -24.80
N THR A 89 20.63 -21.97 -26.07
CA THR A 89 21.38 -23.16 -26.46
C THR A 89 22.83 -23.21 -25.94
N PRO A 90 23.60 -22.09 -25.86
CA PRO A 90 24.98 -22.13 -25.37
C PRO A 90 25.13 -22.32 -23.85
N TYR A 91 24.12 -21.98 -23.06
CA TYR A 91 24.21 -21.90 -21.59
C TYR A 91 23.43 -23.00 -20.86
N THR A 92 23.01 -24.03 -21.60
CA THR A 92 22.10 -25.07 -21.09
C THR A 92 22.76 -25.91 -19.99
N GLN A 93 24.08 -26.07 -19.99
CA GLN A 93 24.79 -26.85 -18.97
C GLN A 93 25.00 -26.04 -17.69
N GLU A 94 25.41 -24.79 -17.81
CA GLU A 94 25.64 -23.86 -16.70
C GLU A 94 24.34 -23.57 -15.94
N LEU A 95 23.21 -23.46 -16.64
CA LEU A 95 21.90 -23.36 -16.02
C LEU A 95 21.50 -24.64 -15.28
N LYS A 96 21.82 -25.82 -15.82
CA LYS A 96 21.60 -27.09 -15.11
C LYS A 96 22.48 -27.19 -13.87
N ASP A 97 23.71 -26.73 -13.94
CA ASP A 97 24.67 -26.75 -12.82
C ASP A 97 24.25 -25.78 -11.72
N PHE A 98 23.73 -24.59 -12.07
CA PHE A 98 23.11 -23.68 -11.10
C PHE A 98 21.91 -24.32 -10.37
N VAL A 99 21.01 -24.97 -11.12
CA VAL A 99 19.81 -25.60 -10.54
C VAL A 99 20.14 -26.86 -9.72
N SER A 100 21.09 -27.66 -10.17
CA SER A 100 21.43 -28.96 -9.56
C SER A 100 22.55 -28.87 -8.50
N GLY A 101 23.35 -27.82 -8.53
CA GLY A 101 24.35 -27.49 -7.52
C GLY A 101 23.81 -26.42 -6.57
N THR A 102 23.86 -25.16 -6.99
CA THR A 102 23.59 -23.99 -6.13
C THR A 102 22.18 -24.02 -5.52
N LEU A 103 21.12 -24.18 -6.32
CA LEU A 103 19.75 -24.18 -5.78
C LEU A 103 19.38 -25.44 -5.00
N ASN A 104 20.11 -26.54 -5.18
CA ASN A 104 19.92 -27.76 -4.37
C ASN A 104 20.55 -27.63 -2.98
N LEU A 105 21.44 -26.64 -2.76
CA LEU A 105 22.00 -26.32 -1.45
C LEU A 105 21.13 -25.32 -0.68
N ALA A 106 20.19 -24.66 -1.35
CA ALA A 106 19.19 -23.77 -0.75
C ALA A 106 18.03 -24.57 -0.11
N ASP A 107 17.17 -23.89 0.65
CA ASP A 107 15.94 -24.49 1.21
C ASP A 107 15.10 -25.18 0.11
N GLU A 108 14.50 -26.34 0.42
CA GLU A 108 13.81 -27.21 -0.56
C GLU A 108 12.72 -26.49 -1.39
N GLY A 109 12.15 -25.40 -0.86
CA GLY A 109 11.14 -24.61 -1.55
C GLY A 109 11.66 -23.59 -2.58
N VAL A 110 12.94 -23.22 -2.53
CA VAL A 110 13.54 -22.17 -3.38
C VAL A 110 13.62 -22.62 -4.83
N LYS A 111 14.00 -23.88 -5.06
CA LYS A 111 14.01 -24.48 -6.41
C LYS A 111 12.61 -24.52 -7.01
N SER A 112 11.61 -24.90 -6.21
CA SER A 112 10.21 -24.92 -6.63
C SER A 112 9.75 -23.50 -6.98
N TYR A 113 10.14 -22.51 -6.18
CA TYR A 113 9.85 -21.10 -6.40
C TYR A 113 10.47 -20.56 -7.69
N TYR A 114 11.75 -20.85 -7.93
CA TYR A 114 12.44 -20.51 -9.18
C TYR A 114 11.69 -21.02 -10.40
N THR A 115 11.24 -22.28 -10.38
CA THR A 115 10.46 -22.89 -11.47
C THR A 115 8.97 -22.57 -11.46
N SER A 116 8.46 -21.85 -10.46
CA SER A 116 7.02 -21.64 -10.26
C SER A 116 6.39 -20.76 -11.35
N ASN A 117 7.19 -19.91 -11.99
CA ASN A 117 6.74 -19.01 -13.03
C ASN A 117 7.88 -18.71 -14.02
N SER A 118 7.58 -18.71 -15.32
CA SER A 118 8.58 -18.47 -16.38
C SER A 118 9.25 -17.11 -16.26
N ASN A 119 8.59 -16.08 -15.73
CA ASN A 119 9.17 -14.75 -15.58
C ASN A 119 10.22 -14.70 -14.47
N ILE A 120 10.04 -15.47 -13.39
CA ILE A 120 11.04 -15.64 -12.33
C ILE A 120 12.27 -16.34 -12.92
N THR A 121 12.05 -17.49 -13.58
CA THR A 121 13.09 -18.25 -14.28
C THR A 121 13.87 -17.39 -15.27
N ASN A 122 13.17 -16.68 -16.16
CA ASN A 122 13.79 -15.87 -17.20
C ASN A 122 14.59 -14.70 -16.62
N THR A 123 14.09 -14.07 -15.55
CA THR A 123 14.79 -12.95 -14.90
C THR A 123 16.12 -13.40 -14.30
N ILE A 124 16.13 -14.52 -13.59
CA ILE A 124 17.36 -15.10 -13.04
C ILE A 124 18.30 -15.58 -14.15
N ASN A 125 17.79 -16.27 -15.16
CA ASN A 125 18.63 -16.78 -16.26
C ASN A 125 19.30 -15.65 -17.02
N ASN A 126 18.56 -14.59 -17.34
CA ASN A 126 19.10 -13.42 -18.01
C ASN A 126 20.17 -12.74 -17.13
N TYR A 127 19.94 -12.63 -15.83
CA TYR A 127 20.94 -12.12 -14.89
C TYR A 127 22.23 -12.95 -14.91
N LEU A 128 22.13 -14.27 -14.80
CA LEU A 128 23.29 -15.16 -14.80
C LEU A 128 24.05 -15.12 -16.13
N ILE A 129 23.34 -15.11 -17.26
CA ILE A 129 23.94 -14.98 -18.59
C ILE A 129 24.68 -13.65 -18.71
N GLN A 130 24.05 -12.54 -18.30
CA GLN A 130 24.68 -11.20 -18.33
C GLN A 130 25.92 -11.10 -17.45
N LYS A 131 25.97 -11.86 -16.35
CA LYS A 131 27.09 -11.90 -15.41
C LYS A 131 28.08 -13.04 -15.67
N GLY A 132 27.92 -13.76 -16.77
CA GLY A 132 28.83 -14.84 -17.18
C GLY A 132 28.91 -16.01 -16.20
N PHE A 133 27.84 -16.26 -15.43
CA PHE A 133 27.77 -17.37 -14.46
C PHE A 133 28.92 -17.39 -13.44
N SER A 134 29.41 -16.23 -13.00
CA SER A 134 30.37 -16.15 -11.89
C SER A 134 29.76 -16.73 -10.61
N ASP A 135 30.59 -17.28 -9.72
CA ASP A 135 30.10 -17.86 -8.46
C ASP A 135 29.40 -16.81 -7.58
N PHE A 136 29.89 -15.56 -7.59
CA PHE A 136 29.20 -14.42 -7.01
C PHE A 136 27.79 -14.22 -7.60
N SER A 137 27.63 -14.24 -8.93
CA SER A 137 26.32 -14.06 -9.57
C SER A 137 25.34 -15.19 -9.25
N LYS A 138 25.82 -16.44 -9.15
CA LYS A 138 25.03 -17.60 -8.73
C LYS A 138 24.58 -17.44 -7.27
N PHE A 139 25.49 -17.04 -6.39
CA PHE A 139 25.18 -16.81 -4.97
C PHE A 139 24.16 -15.69 -4.78
N GLU A 140 24.33 -14.56 -5.48
CA GLU A 140 23.39 -13.45 -5.41
C GLU A 140 22.01 -13.81 -5.97
N ALA A 141 21.96 -14.55 -7.08
CA ALA A 141 20.72 -15.05 -7.64
C ALA A 141 19.98 -15.96 -6.65
N MET A 142 20.70 -16.86 -5.98
CA MET A 142 20.17 -17.73 -4.93
C MET A 142 19.59 -16.93 -3.76
N LEU A 143 20.34 -15.95 -3.22
CA LEU A 143 19.87 -15.13 -2.10
C LEU A 143 18.60 -14.34 -2.43
N ASN A 144 18.48 -13.82 -3.66
CA ASN A 144 17.26 -13.11 -4.04
C ASN A 144 16.08 -14.07 -4.27
N LEU A 145 16.32 -15.30 -4.75
CA LEU A 145 15.30 -16.35 -4.84
C LEU A 145 14.82 -16.78 -3.45
N GLU A 146 15.72 -16.93 -2.49
CA GLU A 146 15.39 -17.18 -1.08
C GLU A 146 14.55 -16.04 -0.48
N PHE A 147 14.95 -14.79 -0.74
CA PHE A 147 14.20 -13.62 -0.34
C PHE A 147 12.76 -13.65 -0.89
N GLY A 148 12.60 -13.86 -2.21
CA GLY A 148 11.29 -13.95 -2.85
C GLY A 148 10.44 -15.11 -2.31
N PHE A 149 11.04 -16.28 -2.15
CA PHE A 149 10.38 -17.47 -1.60
C PHE A 149 9.93 -17.25 -0.15
N SER A 150 10.81 -16.73 0.71
CA SER A 150 10.55 -16.54 2.14
C SER A 150 9.43 -15.54 2.44
N LEU A 151 9.20 -14.60 1.53
CA LEU A 151 8.14 -13.60 1.58
C LEU A 151 6.88 -14.03 0.83
N GLY A 152 6.94 -15.12 0.04
CA GLY A 152 5.86 -15.53 -0.84
C GLY A 152 5.50 -14.44 -1.85
N LEU A 153 6.50 -13.84 -2.49
CA LEU A 153 6.29 -12.84 -3.55
C LEU A 153 5.72 -13.51 -4.80
N ASN A 154 4.74 -12.90 -5.46
CA ASN A 154 4.34 -13.31 -6.80
C ASN A 154 5.43 -12.94 -7.83
N TYR A 155 5.29 -13.38 -9.08
CA TYR A 155 6.34 -13.19 -10.09
C TYR A 155 6.65 -11.71 -10.34
N GLU A 156 5.65 -10.83 -10.36
CA GLU A 156 5.86 -9.41 -10.61
C GLU A 156 6.61 -8.77 -9.44
N SER A 157 6.21 -9.07 -8.20
CA SER A 157 6.85 -8.51 -7.00
C SER A 157 8.27 -9.01 -6.82
N PHE A 158 8.53 -10.25 -7.21
CA PHE A 158 9.88 -10.77 -7.31
C PHE A 158 10.71 -10.05 -8.37
N VAL A 159 10.21 -9.95 -9.61
CA VAL A 159 10.94 -9.36 -10.73
C VAL A 159 11.27 -7.89 -10.44
N TRP A 160 10.32 -7.14 -9.87
CA TRP A 160 10.58 -5.77 -9.45
C TRP A 160 11.64 -5.70 -8.35
N ALA A 161 11.50 -6.48 -7.27
CA ALA A 161 12.47 -6.44 -6.17
C ALA A 161 13.87 -6.88 -6.63
N PHE A 162 13.95 -7.83 -7.56
CA PHE A 162 15.20 -8.30 -8.15
C PHE A 162 15.87 -7.26 -9.04
N ASN A 163 15.09 -6.55 -9.87
CA ASN A 163 15.60 -5.50 -10.74
C ASN A 163 16.01 -4.25 -9.95
N ASN A 164 15.37 -4.01 -8.80
CA ASN A 164 15.67 -2.91 -7.88
C ASN A 164 16.53 -3.36 -6.68
N LYS A 165 17.21 -4.51 -6.76
CA LYS A 165 17.96 -5.08 -5.63
C LYS A 165 19.05 -4.18 -5.04
N GLU A 166 19.52 -3.21 -5.83
CA GLU A 166 20.53 -2.22 -5.43
C GLU A 166 19.93 -0.91 -4.88
N SER A 167 18.61 -0.73 -4.93
CA SER A 167 17.94 0.47 -4.47
C SER A 167 17.98 0.59 -2.94
N GLU A 168 17.92 1.81 -2.41
CA GLU A 168 17.92 2.06 -0.97
C GLU A 168 16.71 1.42 -0.29
N GLU A 169 15.58 1.36 -1.00
CA GLU A 169 14.32 0.80 -0.54
C GLU A 169 14.40 -0.72 -0.35
N VAL A 170 14.91 -1.45 -1.35
CA VAL A 170 15.08 -2.90 -1.25
C VAL A 170 16.15 -3.27 -0.22
N LYS A 171 17.20 -2.45 -0.10
CA LYS A 171 18.23 -2.61 0.94
C LYS A 171 17.66 -2.42 2.34
N ALA A 172 16.92 -1.34 2.59
CA ALA A 172 16.28 -1.07 3.88
C ALA A 172 15.30 -2.18 4.29
N VAL A 173 14.55 -2.71 3.32
CA VAL A 173 13.65 -3.84 3.52
C VAL A 173 14.40 -5.12 3.93
N LYS A 174 15.52 -5.44 3.25
CA LYS A 174 16.37 -6.58 3.59
C LYS A 174 16.99 -6.42 4.98
N ASP A 175 17.47 -5.23 5.30
CA ASP A 175 18.07 -4.92 6.61
C ASP A 175 17.04 -5.04 7.75
N PHE A 176 15.80 -4.59 7.51
CA PHE A 176 14.71 -4.75 8.47
C PHE A 176 14.41 -6.23 8.77
N LEU A 177 14.37 -7.10 7.76
CA LEU A 177 14.12 -8.55 7.96
C LEU A 177 15.29 -9.29 8.58
N ALA A 178 16.50 -8.76 8.41
CA ALA A 178 17.69 -9.35 9.02
C ALA A 178 17.63 -9.30 10.56
N VAL A 179 16.91 -8.33 11.12
CA VAL A 179 16.67 -8.20 12.57
C VAL A 179 15.23 -8.53 12.99
N ASN A 180 14.29 -8.65 12.04
CA ASN A 180 12.89 -8.99 12.30
C ASN A 180 12.40 -10.13 11.40
N THR A 181 12.42 -11.36 11.92
CA THR A 181 12.07 -12.56 11.12
C THR A 181 10.64 -13.06 11.34
N THR A 182 9.80 -12.31 12.06
CA THR A 182 8.43 -12.73 12.38
C THR A 182 7.54 -12.75 11.14
N THR A 183 6.44 -13.50 11.20
CA THR A 183 5.43 -13.54 10.13
C THR A 183 4.86 -12.16 9.84
N GLU A 184 4.67 -11.35 10.88
CA GLU A 184 4.17 -9.97 10.78
C GLU A 184 5.19 -9.08 10.06
N ALA A 185 6.48 -9.20 10.39
CA ALA A 185 7.55 -8.45 9.73
C ALA A 185 7.67 -8.80 8.24
N LYS A 186 7.57 -10.10 7.91
CA LYS A 186 7.54 -10.58 6.51
C LYS A 186 6.32 -10.08 5.75
N THR A 187 5.15 -10.08 6.40
CA THR A 187 3.90 -9.55 5.82
C THR A 187 4.02 -8.05 5.57
N PHE A 188 4.59 -7.30 6.51
CA PHE A 188 4.86 -5.87 6.35
C PHE A 188 5.77 -5.59 5.16
N VAL A 189 6.90 -6.31 5.05
CA VAL A 189 7.83 -6.12 3.94
C VAL A 189 7.23 -6.44 2.58
N LYS A 190 6.46 -7.54 2.48
CA LYS A 190 5.75 -7.87 1.24
C LYS A 190 4.88 -6.69 0.77
N LYS A 191 4.18 -6.03 1.69
CA LYS A 191 3.37 -4.84 1.41
C LYS A 191 4.21 -3.65 0.94
N VAL A 192 5.37 -3.41 1.57
CA VAL A 192 6.30 -2.35 1.14
C VAL A 192 6.75 -2.56 -0.30
N ILE A 193 7.06 -3.80 -0.69
CA ILE A 193 7.44 -4.14 -2.06
C ILE A 193 6.29 -3.87 -3.04
N ASP A 194 5.07 -4.31 -2.71
CA ASP A 194 3.89 -4.10 -3.57
C ASP A 194 3.58 -2.59 -3.75
N ILE A 195 3.78 -1.76 -2.72
CA ILE A 195 3.64 -0.28 -2.79
C ILE A 195 4.60 0.32 -3.82
N HIS A 196 5.88 -0.05 -3.76
CA HIS A 196 6.90 0.53 -4.65
C HIS A 196 6.76 0.09 -6.10
N MET A 197 6.04 -1.00 -6.36
CA MET A 197 5.70 -1.43 -7.71
C MET A 197 4.61 -0.60 -8.38
N GLY A 198 3.96 0.32 -7.65
CA GLY A 198 2.76 0.97 -8.14
C GLY A 198 1.59 -0.01 -8.30
N LYS A 199 1.68 -1.21 -7.70
CA LYS A 199 0.54 -2.11 -7.53
C LYS A 199 -0.33 -1.61 -6.39
N ILE A 200 -0.89 -0.43 -6.62
CA ILE A 200 -2.13 -0.05 -5.98
C ILE A 200 -3.16 -0.89 -6.72
N GLU A 201 -3.61 -2.01 -6.12
CA GLU A 201 -4.98 -2.42 -6.40
C GLU A 201 -5.83 -1.18 -6.04
N GLU A 202 -6.51 -0.63 -7.03
CA GLU A 202 -7.46 0.47 -6.81
C GLU A 202 -8.57 -0.08 -5.89
N ASP A 203 -8.35 0.00 -4.57
CA ASP A 203 -9.29 -0.43 -3.52
C ASP A 203 -10.59 0.43 -3.53
N ILE A 204 -10.64 1.44 -4.40
CA ILE A 204 -11.84 2.20 -4.73
C ILE A 204 -12.23 1.89 -6.18
N ILE A 205 -13.27 1.09 -6.35
CA ILE A 205 -13.97 0.97 -7.64
C ILE A 205 -14.75 2.27 -7.86
N ASP A 206 -14.19 3.15 -8.67
CA ASP A 206 -14.78 4.43 -9.05
C ASP A 206 -15.74 4.22 -10.25
N ASP A 207 -16.99 3.80 -10.00
CA ASP A 207 -18.05 3.76 -11.04
C ASP A 207 -18.68 5.15 -11.26
N ILE A 208 -17.88 6.20 -11.09
CA ILE A 208 -18.36 7.58 -11.15
C ILE A 208 -18.08 8.14 -12.54
N ASN A 209 -19.15 8.28 -13.34
CA ASN A 209 -19.14 9.08 -14.57
C ASN A 209 -19.09 10.61 -14.27
N ASN A 210 -18.27 11.04 -13.31
CA ASN A 210 -18.04 12.44 -12.96
C ASN A 210 -16.54 12.71 -12.69
N PRO A 211 -15.81 13.31 -13.65
CA PRO A 211 -14.37 13.56 -13.52
C PRO A 211 -13.99 14.41 -12.30
N CYS A 212 -14.83 15.37 -11.93
CA CYS A 212 -14.55 16.23 -10.79
C CYS A 212 -14.59 15.46 -9.45
N VAL A 213 -15.50 14.49 -9.29
CA VAL A 213 -15.51 13.63 -8.09
C VAL A 213 -14.30 12.69 -8.09
N GLY A 214 -13.97 12.09 -9.23
CA GLY A 214 -12.77 11.25 -9.37
C GLY A 214 -11.47 12.01 -9.04
N ASP A 215 -11.35 13.27 -9.47
CA ASP A 215 -10.22 14.13 -9.10
C ASP A 215 -10.16 14.38 -7.59
N ILE A 216 -11.31 14.62 -6.93
CA ILE A 216 -11.36 14.80 -5.47
C ILE A 216 -10.90 13.54 -4.75
N ILE A 217 -11.35 12.37 -5.19
CA ILE A 217 -10.94 11.07 -4.63
C ILE A 217 -9.42 10.92 -4.78
N LYS A 218 -8.88 11.15 -5.97
CA LYS A 218 -7.43 11.07 -6.23
C LYS A 218 -6.61 12.00 -5.35
N GLU A 219 -7.08 13.23 -5.11
CA GLU A 219 -6.39 14.14 -4.19
C GLU A 219 -6.46 13.66 -2.74
N LEU A 220 -7.61 13.14 -2.28
CA LEU A 220 -7.74 12.54 -0.95
C LEU A 220 -6.85 11.29 -0.79
N GLN A 221 -6.66 10.51 -1.86
CA GLN A 221 -5.80 9.32 -1.88
C GLN A 221 -4.31 9.63 -1.71
N LYS A 222 -3.85 10.85 -2.04
CA LYS A 222 -2.43 11.23 -1.88
C LYS A 222 -1.98 11.26 -0.42
N LYS A 223 -2.92 11.28 0.53
CA LYS A 223 -2.68 11.33 1.97
C LYS A 223 -1.72 12.44 2.40
N ASP A 224 -1.76 13.60 1.73
CA ASP A 224 -0.87 14.71 2.10
C ASP A 224 -1.20 15.18 3.52
N THR A 225 -0.26 14.95 4.45
CA THR A 225 -0.36 15.36 5.85
C THR A 225 0.44 16.63 6.13
N TYR A 226 1.05 17.24 5.10
CA TYR A 226 1.87 18.44 5.26
C TYR A 226 1.03 19.62 5.77
N GLY A 227 1.33 20.05 7.00
CA GLY A 227 0.60 21.13 7.69
C GLY A 227 -0.66 20.69 8.46
N ALA A 228 -1.03 19.39 8.44
CA ALA A 228 -2.14 18.84 9.23
C ALA A 228 -1.72 18.46 10.67
N LEU A 229 -0.90 19.31 11.30
CA LEU A 229 -0.53 19.14 12.70
C LEU A 229 -1.70 19.55 13.58
N VAL A 230 -2.53 18.57 13.97
CA VAL A 230 -3.50 18.75 15.05
C VAL A 230 -2.71 18.94 16.35
N PRO A 231 -2.71 20.13 16.97
CA PRO A 231 -2.05 20.32 18.24
C PRO A 231 -2.79 19.49 19.28
N ASP A 232 -2.09 18.56 19.93
CA ASP A 232 -2.55 17.80 21.13
C ASP A 232 -3.22 16.43 20.93
N LEU A 233 -2.94 15.71 19.83
CA LEU A 233 -3.09 14.24 19.80
C LEU A 233 -1.75 13.56 20.13
N LYS A 234 -1.30 13.65 21.39
CA LYS A 234 -0.07 12.97 21.86
C LYS A 234 -0.15 11.46 21.58
N GLY A 235 0.63 10.98 20.61
CA GLY A 235 0.97 9.56 20.46
C GLY A 235 -0.12 8.67 19.84
N LYS A 236 -1.10 9.22 19.12
CA LYS A 236 -1.99 8.44 18.24
C LYS A 236 -1.82 8.97 16.82
N GLY A 237 -1.39 8.09 15.90
CA GLY A 237 -1.35 8.38 14.47
C GLY A 237 -2.63 9.07 14.03
N HIS A 238 -2.49 10.05 13.15
CA HIS A 238 -3.49 11.09 12.99
C HIS A 238 -4.84 10.48 12.60
N LEU A 239 -5.97 10.97 13.11
CA LEU A 239 -7.26 10.53 12.55
C LEU A 239 -7.39 11.00 11.08
N SER A 240 -6.67 12.06 10.68
CA SER A 240 -6.48 12.34 9.25
C SER A 240 -5.79 11.18 8.56
N GLU A 241 -4.71 10.61 9.10
CA GLU A 241 -4.08 9.38 8.61
C GLU A 241 -5.06 8.20 8.60
N MET A 242 -5.90 8.02 9.63
CA MET A 242 -6.93 6.96 9.69
C MET A 242 -8.08 7.14 8.68
N VAL A 243 -8.52 8.37 8.43
CA VAL A 243 -9.54 8.69 7.40
C VAL A 243 -8.93 8.57 6.01
N LEU A 244 -7.68 9.01 5.84
CA LEU A 244 -6.91 8.88 4.61
C LEU A 244 -6.51 7.42 4.36
N ASP A 245 -6.35 6.60 5.39
CA ASP A 245 -6.14 5.14 5.32
C ASP A 245 -7.38 4.37 4.87
N LEU A 246 -8.56 4.99 4.88
CA LEU A 246 -9.77 4.44 4.25
C LEU A 246 -9.82 4.78 2.76
N PHE A 247 -9.11 5.83 2.34
CA PHE A 247 -8.94 6.18 0.93
C PHE A 247 -7.68 5.55 0.31
N GLY A 248 -6.68 5.16 1.12
CA GLY A 248 -5.60 4.25 0.71
C GLY A 248 -5.82 2.83 1.22
N GLU A 249 -4.76 1.99 1.15
CA GLU A 249 -4.80 0.53 1.38
C GLU A 249 -5.65 0.06 2.60
N CYS A 250 -6.94 -0.14 2.38
CA CYS A 250 -7.83 -0.90 3.26
C CYS A 250 -8.02 -2.28 2.64
N LYS A 251 -6.93 -3.08 2.63
CA LYS A 251 -6.79 -4.44 2.05
C LYS A 251 -7.78 -5.53 2.51
N ASN A 252 -8.86 -5.17 3.21
CA ASN A 252 -9.87 -6.10 3.72
C ASN A 252 -11.27 -5.88 3.14
N TYR A 253 -11.52 -4.82 2.34
CA TYR A 253 -12.80 -4.62 1.65
C TYR A 253 -12.66 -3.61 0.50
N ASP A 254 -13.31 -3.90 -0.63
CA ASP A 254 -13.43 -2.96 -1.76
C ASP A 254 -14.45 -1.86 -1.40
N LEU A 255 -13.99 -0.62 -1.23
CA LEU A 255 -14.88 0.51 -0.97
C LEU A 255 -15.37 1.09 -2.30
N THR A 256 -16.62 0.82 -2.67
CA THR A 256 -17.21 1.37 -3.89
C THR A 256 -17.79 2.76 -3.62
N ILE A 257 -17.33 3.78 -4.36
CA ILE A 257 -17.93 5.11 -4.33
C ILE A 257 -18.83 5.27 -5.55
N ASN A 258 -20.11 5.57 -5.31
CA ASN A 258 -21.14 5.70 -6.34
C ASN A 258 -21.76 7.09 -6.36
N VAL A 259 -22.42 7.43 -7.46
CA VAL A 259 -23.28 8.62 -7.57
C VAL A 259 -24.69 8.20 -7.97
N ALA A 260 -25.69 8.50 -7.15
CA ALA A 260 -27.09 8.18 -7.42
C ALA A 260 -28.05 9.14 -6.70
N GLN A 261 -29.30 9.26 -7.14
CA GLN A 261 -30.29 10.08 -6.44
C GLN A 261 -30.73 9.42 -5.13
N LEU A 262 -30.55 10.12 -4.01
CA LEU A 262 -30.86 9.62 -2.67
C LEU A 262 -32.16 10.21 -2.08
N GLY A 263 -32.66 11.30 -2.68
CA GLY A 263 -33.89 11.95 -2.25
C GLY A 263 -33.73 12.71 -0.92
N THR A 264 -34.76 12.65 -0.07
CA THR A 264 -34.79 13.40 1.20
C THR A 264 -34.70 12.48 2.42
N ASN A 265 -34.23 13.04 3.53
CA ASN A 265 -34.28 12.39 4.84
C ASN A 265 -35.69 12.44 5.45
N SER A 266 -35.87 11.83 6.63
CA SER A 266 -37.16 11.76 7.32
C SER A 266 -37.73 13.13 7.72
N GLN A 267 -36.91 14.18 7.73
CA GLN A 267 -37.32 15.57 7.95
C GLN A 267 -37.59 16.35 6.65
N GLY A 268 -37.49 15.70 5.48
CA GLY A 268 -37.74 16.31 4.18
C GLY A 268 -36.57 17.12 3.61
N PHE A 269 -35.39 17.09 4.24
CA PHE A 269 -34.20 17.75 3.70
C PHE A 269 -33.47 16.84 2.71
N PRO A 270 -32.88 17.37 1.63
CA PRO A 270 -32.07 16.59 0.70
C PRO A 270 -30.94 15.84 1.42
N LYS A 271 -30.74 14.58 1.07
CA LYS A 271 -29.56 13.82 1.48
C LYS A 271 -28.37 14.26 0.62
N ASN A 272 -27.18 14.29 1.23
CA ASN A 272 -25.94 14.61 0.51
C ASN A 272 -25.20 13.33 0.11
N ALA A 273 -25.22 12.32 0.98
CA ALA A 273 -24.66 11.01 0.73
C ALA A 273 -25.32 9.98 1.65
N GLU A 274 -25.03 8.71 1.41
CA GLU A 274 -25.30 7.62 2.33
C GLU A 274 -24.16 6.60 2.33
N THR A 275 -23.87 6.05 3.50
CA THR A 275 -22.97 4.91 3.66
C THR A 275 -23.78 3.63 3.88
N LYS A 276 -23.45 2.56 3.15
CA LYS A 276 -24.00 1.22 3.37
C LYS A 276 -22.89 0.24 3.71
N GLY A 277 -22.99 -0.30 4.92
CA GLY A 277 -22.03 -1.28 5.44
C GLY A 277 -20.61 -0.72 5.50
N ILE A 278 -19.66 -1.55 5.12
CA ILE A 278 -18.25 -1.18 4.94
C ILE A 278 -17.91 -0.96 3.47
N GLU A 279 -18.76 -1.44 2.57
CA GLU A 279 -18.47 -1.64 1.16
C GLU A 279 -18.83 -0.45 0.27
N SER A 280 -19.66 0.50 0.72
CA SER A 280 -20.08 1.57 -0.20
C SER A 280 -20.42 2.91 0.43
N ILE A 281 -20.04 3.96 -0.31
CA ILE A 281 -20.48 5.34 -0.14
C ILE A 281 -21.22 5.73 -1.42
N THR A 282 -22.42 6.29 -1.30
CA THR A 282 -23.16 6.86 -2.44
C THR A 282 -23.33 8.35 -2.23
N LEU A 283 -22.82 9.16 -3.15
CA LEU A 283 -23.06 10.60 -3.19
C LEU A 283 -24.37 10.90 -3.93
N ASP A 284 -25.14 11.86 -3.43
CA ASP A 284 -26.36 12.30 -4.08
C ASP A 284 -26.07 13.06 -5.38
N THR A 285 -26.84 12.81 -6.44
CA THR A 285 -26.67 13.49 -7.73
C THR A 285 -26.86 15.01 -7.64
N ASP A 286 -27.75 15.52 -6.78
CA ASP A 286 -27.90 16.95 -6.56
C ASP A 286 -26.72 17.52 -5.76
N LEU A 287 -26.05 16.73 -4.92
CA LEU A 287 -24.78 17.14 -4.29
C LEU A 287 -23.70 17.35 -5.33
N VAL A 288 -23.44 16.31 -6.13
CA VAL A 288 -22.37 16.33 -7.14
C VAL A 288 -22.61 17.47 -8.15
N LYS A 289 -23.87 17.69 -8.53
CA LYS A 289 -24.25 18.72 -9.50
C LYS A 289 -24.16 20.14 -8.97
N ASP A 290 -24.54 20.41 -7.72
CA ASP A 290 -24.74 21.78 -7.24
C ASP A 290 -23.68 22.28 -6.27
N ALA A 291 -22.91 21.38 -5.67
CA ALA A 291 -21.97 21.72 -4.61
C ALA A 291 -20.60 22.14 -5.13
N THR A 292 -19.84 22.77 -4.25
CA THR A 292 -18.42 23.02 -4.45
C THR A 292 -17.59 21.74 -4.27
N LYS A 293 -16.37 21.75 -4.82
CA LYS A 293 -15.38 20.70 -4.59
C LYS A 293 -15.14 20.45 -3.09
N LEU A 294 -15.03 21.51 -2.30
CA LEU A 294 -14.84 21.41 -0.85
C LEU A 294 -16.03 20.78 -0.13
N SER A 295 -17.27 21.06 -0.55
CA SER A 295 -18.46 20.40 0.03
C SER A 295 -18.49 18.91 -0.28
N ILE A 296 -18.06 18.50 -1.48
CA ILE A 296 -17.99 17.09 -1.89
C ILE A 296 -16.86 16.39 -1.11
N ALA A 297 -15.66 16.96 -1.06
CA ALA A 297 -14.53 16.42 -0.29
C ALA A 297 -14.88 16.25 1.20
N LYS A 298 -15.52 17.26 1.81
CA LYS A 298 -16.03 17.17 3.19
C LYS A 298 -17.00 16.01 3.36
N THR A 299 -17.88 15.81 2.38
CA THR A 299 -18.89 14.73 2.43
C THR A 299 -18.22 13.37 2.35
N LEU A 300 -17.28 13.17 1.43
CA LEU A 300 -16.49 11.94 1.35
C LEU A 300 -15.74 11.65 2.66
N ILE A 301 -15.07 12.64 3.24
CA ILE A 301 -14.39 12.53 4.54
C ILE A 301 -15.36 12.09 5.66
N HIS A 302 -16.57 12.65 5.69
CA HIS A 302 -17.60 12.31 6.67
C HIS A 302 -18.10 10.88 6.51
N GLU A 303 -18.46 10.48 5.28
CA GLU A 303 -18.93 9.13 4.98
C GLU A 303 -17.85 8.08 5.23
N SER A 304 -16.57 8.39 4.99
CA SER A 304 -15.49 7.47 5.34
C SER A 304 -15.42 7.20 6.85
N LEU A 305 -15.73 8.17 7.71
CA LEU A 305 -15.82 7.88 9.16
C LEU A 305 -16.95 6.90 9.49
N HIS A 306 -18.06 6.92 8.76
CA HIS A 306 -19.10 5.89 8.89
C HIS A 306 -18.58 4.51 8.48
N VAL A 307 -17.87 4.42 7.35
CA VAL A 307 -17.22 3.18 6.88
C VAL A 307 -16.25 2.65 7.93
N TYR A 308 -15.38 3.50 8.49
CA TYR A 308 -14.43 3.13 9.55
C TYR A 308 -15.13 2.56 10.78
N ILE A 309 -16.17 3.24 11.26
CA ILE A 309 -16.96 2.79 12.42
C ILE A 309 -17.54 1.41 12.14
N ASN A 310 -18.12 1.21 10.95
CA ASN A 310 -18.69 -0.07 10.55
C ASN A 310 -17.59 -1.15 10.48
N PHE A 311 -16.44 -0.85 9.88
CA PHE A 311 -15.31 -1.78 9.79
C PHE A 311 -14.82 -2.22 11.18
N LYS A 312 -14.57 -1.26 12.07
CA LYS A 312 -14.10 -1.56 13.43
C LYS A 312 -15.14 -2.22 14.31
N THR A 313 -16.43 -2.04 14.02
CA THR A 313 -17.52 -2.67 14.77
C THR A 313 -17.79 -4.10 14.29
N TYR A 314 -17.81 -4.33 12.97
CA TYR A 314 -18.25 -5.60 12.40
C TYR A 314 -17.11 -6.59 12.10
N GLN A 315 -15.97 -6.09 11.61
CA GLN A 315 -14.85 -6.94 11.19
C GLN A 315 -13.73 -7.00 12.22
N ASP A 316 -13.15 -5.86 12.61
CA ASP A 316 -12.01 -5.82 13.54
C ASP A 316 -12.45 -5.98 15.02
N ARG A 317 -13.74 -5.74 15.29
CA ARG A 317 -14.39 -5.81 16.61
C ARG A 317 -13.55 -5.18 17.73
N GLU A 318 -13.08 -3.95 17.50
CA GLU A 318 -12.24 -3.26 18.47
C GLU A 318 -13.04 -3.04 19.78
N PRO A 319 -12.66 -3.69 20.90
CA PRO A 319 -13.55 -3.79 22.06
C PRO A 319 -13.90 -2.43 22.68
N SER A 320 -12.97 -1.47 22.67
CA SER A 320 -13.18 -0.18 23.33
C SER A 320 -14.15 0.73 22.55
N LEU A 321 -14.04 0.75 21.23
CA LEU A 321 -14.98 1.43 20.32
C LEU A 321 -16.36 0.80 20.40
N VAL A 322 -16.45 -0.53 20.37
CA VAL A 322 -17.73 -1.24 20.47
C VAL A 322 -18.44 -0.91 21.78
N ILE A 323 -17.71 -0.89 22.91
CA ILE A 323 -18.26 -0.48 24.22
C ILE A 323 -18.75 0.97 24.18
N LEU A 324 -17.96 1.88 23.60
CA LEU A 324 -18.29 3.31 23.51
C LEU A 324 -19.53 3.54 22.63
N LEU A 325 -19.59 2.92 21.45
CA LEU A 325 -20.74 3.00 20.55
C LEU A 325 -21.98 2.38 21.19
N ASN A 326 -21.86 1.23 21.86
CA ASN A 326 -22.99 0.62 22.56
C ASN A 326 -23.56 1.55 23.63
N LYS A 327 -22.73 2.30 24.37
CA LYS A 327 -23.21 3.30 25.34
C LYS A 327 -24.10 4.36 24.69
N TYR A 328 -23.71 4.88 23.53
CA TYR A 328 -24.55 5.83 22.78
C TYR A 328 -25.79 5.16 22.19
N TYR A 329 -25.67 3.94 21.67
CA TYR A 329 -26.80 3.18 21.13
C TYR A 329 -27.86 2.90 22.19
N GLN A 330 -27.48 2.50 23.40
CA GLN A 330 -28.42 2.33 24.52
C GLN A 330 -29.16 3.63 24.86
N LYS A 331 -28.52 4.80 24.72
CA LYS A 331 -29.18 6.09 24.95
C LYS A 331 -30.23 6.39 23.90
N TYR A 332 -29.94 6.18 22.61
CA TYR A 332 -30.84 6.58 21.53
C TYR A 332 -31.94 5.55 21.27
N ARG A 333 -31.69 4.25 21.43
CA ARG A 333 -32.69 3.19 21.16
C ARG A 333 -33.91 3.22 22.08
N VAL A 334 -33.83 3.95 23.20
CA VAL A 334 -34.97 4.17 24.11
C VAL A 334 -36.05 5.06 23.48
N SER A 335 -35.66 5.95 22.55
CA SER A 335 -36.54 6.98 22.00
C SER A 335 -36.69 6.91 20.48
N TYR A 336 -35.94 6.05 19.81
CA TYR A 336 -35.88 5.98 18.37
C TYR A 336 -35.87 4.53 17.88
N PRO A 337 -36.44 4.26 16.68
CA PRO A 337 -36.23 2.99 15.98
C PRO A 337 -34.75 2.66 15.78
N ASP A 338 -34.43 1.38 15.59
CA ASP A 338 -33.04 0.89 15.60
C ASP A 338 -32.15 1.55 14.54
N ASP A 339 -32.66 1.78 13.33
CA ASP A 339 -31.95 2.44 12.24
C ASP A 339 -31.62 3.90 12.58
N VAL A 340 -32.59 4.63 13.14
CA VAL A 340 -32.41 6.01 13.59
C VAL A 340 -31.47 6.08 14.79
N ALA A 341 -31.59 5.15 15.74
CA ALA A 341 -30.74 5.09 16.93
C ALA A 341 -29.29 4.78 16.56
N ASN A 342 -29.06 3.88 15.59
CA ASN A 342 -27.72 3.57 15.08
C ASN A 342 -27.11 4.82 14.41
N ASN A 343 -27.86 5.49 13.54
CA ASN A 343 -27.38 6.69 12.87
C ASN A 343 -27.01 7.82 13.86
N LEU A 344 -27.88 8.09 14.84
CA LEU A 344 -27.61 9.07 15.90
C LEU A 344 -26.40 8.70 16.76
N THR A 345 -26.18 7.40 16.99
CA THR A 345 -25.03 6.88 17.71
C THR A 345 -23.73 7.20 16.98
N GLN A 346 -23.67 6.88 15.69
CA GLN A 346 -22.50 7.15 14.86
C GLN A 346 -22.24 8.66 14.77
N HIS A 347 -23.26 9.48 14.52
CA HIS A 347 -23.11 10.95 14.49
C HIS A 347 -22.61 11.52 15.82
N GLN A 348 -23.07 10.96 16.95
CA GLN A 348 -22.60 11.38 18.26
C GLN A 348 -21.12 11.03 18.49
N PHE A 349 -20.66 9.89 17.99
CA PHE A 349 -19.26 9.51 18.02
C PHE A 349 -18.41 10.40 17.08
N ILE A 350 -18.81 10.53 15.81
CA ILE A 350 -18.14 11.34 14.78
C ILE A 350 -18.00 12.81 15.23
N SER A 351 -18.96 13.34 15.98
CA SER A 351 -18.90 14.72 16.49
C SER A 351 -17.68 15.03 17.38
N GLN A 352 -17.01 14.02 17.92
CA GLN A 352 -15.76 14.19 18.69
C GLN A 352 -14.55 14.43 17.79
N TYR A 353 -14.70 14.24 16.48
CA TYR A 353 -13.63 14.28 15.48
C TYR A 353 -13.78 15.43 14.48
N VAL A 354 -14.63 16.42 14.78
CA VAL A 354 -14.85 17.58 13.91
C VAL A 354 -13.55 18.32 13.62
N GLU A 355 -12.70 18.49 14.62
CA GLU A 355 -11.40 19.13 14.44
C GLU A 355 -10.51 18.33 13.49
N ALA A 356 -10.41 17.00 13.67
CA ALA A 356 -9.65 16.15 12.78
C ALA A 356 -10.17 16.20 11.33
N MET A 357 -11.50 16.15 11.14
CA MET A 357 -12.10 16.33 9.81
C MET A 357 -11.75 17.69 9.20
N ALA A 358 -11.68 18.76 10.01
CA ALA A 358 -11.34 20.08 9.54
C ALA A 358 -9.89 20.15 9.05
N TYR A 359 -8.95 19.49 9.75
CA TYR A 359 -7.56 19.39 9.31
C TYR A 359 -7.41 18.56 8.02
N SER A 360 -8.13 17.43 7.89
CA SER A 360 -8.16 16.67 6.65
C SER A 360 -8.68 17.50 5.47
N LEU A 361 -9.74 18.27 5.71
CA LEU A 361 -10.32 19.14 4.70
C LEU A 361 -9.39 20.31 4.32
N SER A 362 -8.66 20.85 5.30
CA SER A 362 -7.63 21.89 5.08
C SER A 362 -6.47 21.38 4.24
N ALA A 363 -5.98 20.18 4.52
CA ALA A 363 -4.91 19.55 3.74
C ALA A 363 -5.33 19.33 2.29
N TYR A 364 -6.53 18.76 2.07
CA TYR A 364 -7.11 18.59 0.73
C TYR A 364 -7.20 19.92 -0.04
N ASP A 365 -7.63 21.00 0.61
CA ASP A 365 -7.79 22.31 -0.01
C ASP A 365 -6.50 23.13 -0.04
N ASN A 366 -5.35 22.52 0.30
CA ASN A 366 -4.05 23.19 0.41
C ASN A 366 -4.10 24.47 1.26
N HIS A 367 -4.82 24.41 2.38
CA HIS A 367 -4.94 25.45 3.41
C HIS A 367 -5.42 26.81 2.87
N GLN A 368 -6.22 26.84 1.81
CA GLN A 368 -6.71 28.09 1.20
C GLN A 368 -7.69 28.88 2.08
N GLN A 369 -8.30 28.26 3.09
CA GLN A 369 -9.23 28.87 4.04
C GLN A 369 -8.72 28.81 5.48
N SER A 370 -9.38 29.55 6.37
CA SER A 370 -9.08 29.49 7.81
C SER A 370 -9.58 28.18 8.45
N MET A 371 -8.91 27.70 9.49
CA MET A 371 -9.38 26.53 10.26
C MET A 371 -10.78 26.68 10.85
N ASP A 372 -11.22 27.90 11.21
CA ASP A 372 -12.61 28.14 11.65
C ASP A 372 -13.63 27.81 10.54
N TYR A 373 -13.26 28.07 9.29
CA TYR A 373 -14.09 27.79 8.12
C TYR A 373 -14.18 26.28 7.87
N TYR A 374 -13.04 25.58 7.88
CA TYR A 374 -13.01 24.13 7.76
C TYR A 374 -13.75 23.44 8.93
N THR A 375 -13.57 23.93 10.15
CA THR A 375 -14.30 23.45 11.34
C THR A 375 -15.81 23.64 11.17
N ALA A 376 -16.25 24.81 10.69
CA ALA A 376 -17.66 25.04 10.38
C ALA A 376 -18.18 24.08 9.30
N MET A 377 -17.40 23.80 8.27
CA MET A 377 -17.76 22.83 7.22
C MET A 377 -17.88 21.40 7.76
N SER A 378 -16.96 20.98 8.63
CA SER A 378 -16.91 19.63 9.22
C SER A 378 -18.06 19.36 10.19
N TRP A 379 -18.79 20.38 10.64
CA TRP A 379 -20.04 20.20 11.37
C TRP A 379 -21.24 19.79 10.49
N GLY A 380 -21.17 19.99 9.17
CA GLY A 380 -22.29 19.69 8.28
C GLY A 380 -22.52 18.19 8.10
N GLY A 381 -23.73 17.72 8.44
CA GLY A 381 -24.08 16.30 8.57
C GLY A 381 -24.23 15.86 10.04
N LEU A 382 -23.70 16.63 10.99
CA LEU A 382 -23.71 16.33 12.43
C LEU A 382 -24.77 17.13 13.21
N GLU A 383 -25.75 17.72 12.53
CA GLU A 383 -26.75 18.62 13.12
C GLU A 383 -27.59 17.94 14.23
N SER A 384 -27.74 16.62 14.14
CA SER A 384 -28.47 15.79 15.08
C SER A 384 -27.69 15.47 16.36
N SER A 385 -26.37 15.65 16.37
CA SER A 385 -25.50 15.35 17.53
C SER A 385 -25.72 16.34 18.68
N ASP A 386 -25.49 15.88 19.92
CA ASP A 386 -25.61 16.75 21.09
C ASP A 386 -24.54 17.83 21.10
N ALA A 387 -23.34 17.52 20.57
CA ALA A 387 -22.23 18.47 20.48
C ALA A 387 -22.59 19.65 19.58
N TYR A 388 -23.10 19.37 18.37
CA TYR A 388 -23.57 20.41 17.46
C TYR A 388 -24.69 21.25 18.07
N LYS A 389 -25.69 20.60 18.69
CA LYS A 389 -26.84 21.28 19.29
C LYS A 389 -26.44 22.31 20.35
N LYS A 390 -25.32 22.09 21.05
CA LYS A 390 -24.77 22.98 22.09
C LYS A 390 -23.95 24.15 21.54
N LEU A 391 -23.61 24.16 20.25
CA LEU A 391 -22.83 25.25 19.67
C LEU A 391 -23.60 26.58 19.71
N PRO A 392 -22.94 27.69 20.09
CA PRO A 392 -23.58 29.00 20.16
C PRO A 392 -23.79 29.64 18.77
N ASN A 393 -23.00 29.24 17.76
CA ASN A 393 -22.91 29.87 16.44
C ASN A 393 -23.53 29.04 15.29
N LYS A 394 -24.50 28.17 15.58
CA LYS A 394 -25.13 27.25 14.60
C LYS A 394 -25.61 27.94 13.32
N THR A 395 -26.20 29.14 13.41
CA THR A 395 -26.69 29.87 12.23
C THR A 395 -25.57 30.26 11.28
N ALA A 396 -24.42 30.70 11.82
CA ALA A 396 -23.26 31.07 11.01
C ALA A 396 -22.64 29.84 10.33
N ILE A 397 -22.52 28.74 11.09
CA ILE A 397 -22.07 27.44 10.57
C ILE A 397 -22.96 26.97 9.42
N GLN A 398 -24.29 27.02 9.60
CA GLN A 398 -25.23 26.62 8.55
C GLN A 398 -25.19 27.52 7.33
N LYS A 399 -24.89 28.82 7.48
CA LYS A 399 -24.69 29.70 6.33
C LYS A 399 -23.49 29.22 5.49
N ILE A 400 -22.38 28.88 6.13
CA ILE A 400 -21.16 28.38 5.46
C ILE A 400 -21.47 27.08 4.72
N ILE A 401 -22.04 26.08 5.41
CA ILE A 401 -22.38 24.77 4.82
C ILE A 401 -23.31 24.94 3.62
N ASN A 402 -24.35 25.77 3.73
CA ASN A 402 -25.29 25.99 2.63
C ASN A 402 -24.69 26.77 1.46
N ASN A 403 -23.73 27.65 1.69
CA ASN A 403 -23.05 28.35 0.61
C ASN A 403 -22.25 27.37 -0.24
N GLU A 404 -21.50 26.47 0.41
CA GLU A 404 -20.69 25.44 -0.25
C GLU A 404 -21.56 24.35 -0.91
N ARG A 405 -22.64 23.90 -0.24
CA ARG A 405 -23.57 22.89 -0.78
C ARG A 405 -24.25 23.29 -2.09
N TYR A 406 -24.50 24.58 -2.28
CA TYR A 406 -25.22 25.12 -3.44
C TYR A 406 -24.36 26.05 -4.30
N ALA A 407 -23.04 26.06 -4.08
CA ALA A 407 -22.08 26.93 -4.76
C ALA A 407 -22.56 28.39 -4.88
N LYS A 408 -23.05 28.96 -3.78
CA LYS A 408 -23.53 30.35 -3.73
C LYS A 408 -22.37 31.34 -3.85
N SER A 409 -22.66 32.61 -4.10
CA SER A 409 -21.64 33.67 -4.26
C SER A 409 -20.68 33.82 -3.07
N ASP A 410 -21.14 33.47 -1.86
CA ASP A 410 -20.37 33.53 -0.61
C ASP A 410 -19.54 32.24 -0.37
N ALA A 411 -19.63 31.25 -1.26
CA ALA A 411 -18.78 30.06 -1.23
C ALA A 411 -17.32 30.43 -1.49
N LYS A 412 -16.42 29.72 -0.83
CA LYS A 412 -14.96 29.89 -0.91
C LYS A 412 -14.31 28.91 -1.87
N SER A 413 -14.91 27.73 -2.06
CA SER A 413 -14.46 26.78 -3.08
C SER A 413 -15.21 26.97 -4.40
N THR A 414 -14.66 26.42 -5.48
CA THR A 414 -15.31 26.39 -6.79
C THR A 414 -16.33 25.27 -6.90
N LYS A 415 -17.41 25.50 -7.68
CA LYS A 415 -18.37 24.48 -8.07
C LYS A 415 -17.70 23.28 -8.76
N CYS A 416 -18.14 22.07 -8.44
CA CYS A 416 -17.73 20.86 -9.17
C CYS A 416 -18.33 20.88 -10.58
N LYS A 417 -17.51 20.64 -11.60
CA LYS A 417 -17.89 20.78 -13.01
C LYS A 417 -17.71 19.48 -13.77
#